data_AF-A0A833N2Y3-F1
#
_entry.id   AF-A0A833N2Y3-F1
#
_cell.length_a   1.000
_cell.length_b   1.000
_cell.length_c   1.000
_cell.angle_alpha   90.00
_cell.angle_beta   90.00
_cell.angle_gamma   90.00
#
_symmetry.space_group_name_H-M   'P 1'
#
loop_
_entity.id
_entity.type
_entity.pdbx_description
1 polymer ?
#
loop_
_entity_poly.entity_id
_entity_poly.type
_entity_poly.pdbx_seq_one_letter_code
_entity_poly.pdbx_strand_id
1 'polypeptide(L)'
;MAPRRPLCRIGGVLRELPAGDNLPSNAIFTGTGTLPALTLLLAASTTTFTVAPVVSGDVLAAGEPINVTPAADLPNGLNIAWARVVAANQVRIGLTTTIALTLSTMTFTVVAAR
;
A
#
# COMPACT_ATOMS: atom_id res chain seq x y z
N MET A 1 2.45 29.71 8.48
CA MET A 1 3.18 29.88 7.20
C MET A 1 2.66 28.83 6.25
N ALA A 2 2.13 29.20 5.08
CA ALA A 2 1.70 28.21 4.09
C ALA A 2 2.93 27.47 3.52
N PRO A 3 2.84 26.16 3.26
CA PRO A 3 3.94 25.42 2.65
C PRO A 3 4.25 26.00 1.26
N ARG A 4 5.53 26.29 0.99
CA ARG A 4 5.99 26.76 -0.32
C ARG A 4 5.88 25.62 -1.33
N ARG A 5 5.35 25.93 -2.51
CA ARG A 5 5.24 24.95 -3.61
C ARG A 5 6.61 24.60 -4.18
N PRO A 6 6.81 23.35 -4.64
CA PRO A 6 8.08 22.93 -5.24
C PRO A 6 8.36 23.72 -6.53
N LEU A 7 9.65 23.97 -6.78
CA LEU A 7 10.12 24.56 -8.03
C LEU A 7 10.30 23.45 -9.07
N CYS A 8 9.75 23.66 -10.26
CA CYS A 8 9.86 22.76 -11.40
C CYS A 8 10.36 23.54 -12.63
N ARG A 9 10.99 22.84 -13.57
CA ARG A 9 11.52 23.45 -14.78
C ARG A 9 10.45 23.43 -15.87
N ILE A 10 9.84 24.57 -16.16
CA ILE A 10 8.79 24.71 -17.18
C ILE A 10 9.32 25.63 -18.28
N GLY A 11 9.38 25.13 -19.52
CA GLY A 11 9.87 25.92 -20.65
C GLY A 11 11.31 26.43 -20.49
N GLY A 12 12.16 25.69 -19.77
CA GLY A 12 13.57 26.04 -19.53
C GLY A 12 13.84 26.92 -18.31
N VAL A 13 12.81 27.49 -17.67
CA VAL A 13 12.92 28.37 -16.49
C VAL A 13 12.43 27.65 -15.24
N LEU A 14 13.07 27.88 -14.08
CA LEU A 14 12.59 27.39 -12.80
C LEU A 14 11.40 28.24 -12.33
N ARG A 15 10.23 27.61 -12.17
CA ARG A 15 9.00 28.25 -11.71
C ARG A 15 8.31 27.36 -10.67
N GLU A 16 7.52 27.94 -9.78
CA GLU A 16 6.66 27.17 -8.90
C GLU A 16 5.67 26.33 -9.71
N LEU A 17 5.38 25.12 -9.22
CA LEU A 17 4.39 24.25 -9.83
C LEU A 17 3.02 24.98 -9.92
N PRO A 18 2.38 25.01 -11.11
CA PRO A 18 1.09 25.67 -11.31
C PRO A 18 0.04 25.18 -10.32
N ALA A 19 -0.93 26.04 -10.01
CA ALA A 19 -1.84 25.81 -8.89
C ALA A 19 -2.81 24.64 -9.01
N GLY A 20 -2.84 23.95 -10.15
CA GLY A 20 -3.63 22.74 -10.38
C GLY A 20 -2.80 21.53 -10.82
N ASP A 21 -1.47 21.68 -10.92
CA ASP A 21 -0.60 20.57 -11.27
C ASP A 21 -0.13 19.88 -9.99
N ASN A 22 -0.32 18.56 -9.94
CA ASN A 22 0.32 17.71 -8.95
C ASN A 22 1.54 17.09 -9.62
N LEU A 23 2.68 17.05 -8.92
CA LEU A 23 3.74 16.11 -9.28
C LEU A 23 3.15 14.70 -9.28
N PRO A 24 3.70 13.74 -10.04
CA PRO A 24 3.37 12.33 -9.81
C PRO A 24 3.74 12.01 -8.36
N SER A 25 2.74 12.09 -7.49
CA SER A 25 2.83 11.64 -6.11
C SER A 25 2.50 10.16 -6.16
N ASN A 26 3.25 9.37 -5.40
CA ASN A 26 2.87 7.98 -5.17
C ASN A 26 1.37 7.90 -4.86
N ALA A 27 0.66 7.04 -5.58
CA ALA A 27 -0.76 6.85 -5.33
C ALA A 27 -0.91 6.04 -4.03
N ILE A 28 -1.66 6.60 -3.08
CA ILE A 28 -1.87 5.97 -1.77
C ILE A 28 -3.26 5.35 -1.77
N PHE A 29 -3.32 4.08 -1.39
CA PHE A 29 -4.54 3.31 -1.24
C PHE A 29 -4.59 2.74 0.18
N THR A 30 -5.78 2.50 0.69
CA THR A 30 -6.00 1.82 1.98
C THR A 30 -6.95 0.66 1.79
N GLY A 31 -6.75 -0.42 2.53
CA GLY A 31 -7.63 -1.57 2.48
C GLY A 31 -7.52 -2.41 3.74
N THR A 32 -8.57 -3.17 4.03
CA THR A 32 -8.61 -4.06 5.19
C THR A 32 -8.53 -5.50 4.71
N GLY A 33 -7.51 -6.22 5.16
CA GLY A 33 -7.35 -7.65 4.89
C GLY A 33 -7.61 -8.49 6.12
N THR A 34 -8.16 -9.69 5.90
CA THR A 34 -8.31 -10.69 6.96
C THR A 34 -7.07 -11.57 7.01
N LEU A 35 -6.35 -11.50 8.13
CA LEU A 35 -5.26 -12.41 8.44
C LEU A 35 -5.84 -13.78 8.82
N PRO A 36 -5.44 -14.88 8.16
CA PRO A 36 -5.99 -16.20 8.39
C PRO A 36 -5.57 -16.73 9.76
N ALA A 37 -6.39 -17.61 10.33
CA ALA A 37 -5.96 -18.38 11.49
C ALA A 37 -4.84 -19.35 11.08
N LEU A 38 -3.72 -19.34 11.81
CA LEU A 38 -2.58 -20.21 11.60
C LEU A 38 -2.32 -20.98 12.89
N THR A 39 -2.64 -22.27 12.89
CA THR A 39 -2.55 -23.13 14.08
C THR A 39 -1.22 -23.86 14.21
N LEU A 40 -0.37 -23.81 13.18
CA LEU A 40 0.95 -24.44 13.13
C LEU A 40 2.04 -23.36 13.11
N LEU A 41 3.08 -23.56 13.94
CA LEU A 41 4.32 -22.79 13.91
C LEU A 41 5.01 -23.01 12.56
N LEU A 42 5.51 -21.95 11.91
CA LEU A 42 6.16 -21.98 10.58
C LEU A 42 5.20 -22.15 9.39
N ALA A 43 3.98 -21.63 9.48
CA ALA A 43 3.04 -21.63 8.37
C ALA A 43 3.25 -20.46 7.39
N ALA A 44 3.01 -20.72 6.10
CA ALA A 44 2.89 -19.70 5.06
C ALA A 44 1.42 -19.61 4.62
N SER A 45 0.93 -18.40 4.43
CA SER A 45 -0.43 -18.18 3.92
C SER A 45 -0.53 -16.91 3.10
N THR A 46 -1.66 -16.72 2.43
CA THR A 46 -1.91 -15.54 1.61
C THR A 46 -3.25 -14.94 1.93
N THR A 47 -3.30 -13.61 1.99
CA THR A 47 -4.54 -12.84 2.12
C THR A 47 -4.70 -11.96 0.89
N THR A 48 -5.90 -11.92 0.32
CA THR A 48 -6.26 -10.97 -0.73
C THR A 48 -7.29 -9.99 -0.17
N PHE A 49 -7.13 -8.71 -0.45
CA PHE A 49 -8.05 -7.67 -0.03
C PHE A 49 -8.20 -6.58 -1.09
N THR A 50 -9.34 -5.91 -1.04
CA THR A 50 -9.64 -4.77 -1.88
C THR A 50 -9.09 -3.50 -1.24
N VAL A 51 -8.57 -2.59 -2.06
CA VAL A 51 -8.07 -1.29 -1.64
C VAL A 51 -8.88 -0.17 -2.27
N ALA A 52 -9.03 0.93 -1.57
CA ALA A 52 -9.63 2.17 -2.06
C ALA A 52 -8.56 3.26 -2.13
N PRO A 53 -8.57 4.10 -3.17
CA PRO A 53 -7.64 5.22 -3.25
C PRO A 53 -7.97 6.27 -2.19
N VAL A 54 -6.94 6.89 -1.62
CA VAL A 54 -7.10 8.05 -0.72
C VAL A 54 -7.52 9.28 -1.52
N VAL A 55 -7.04 9.41 -2.76
CA VAL A 55 -7.41 10.46 -3.70
C VAL A 55 -8.38 9.90 -4.73
N SER A 56 -9.59 10.47 -4.81
CA SER A 56 -10.59 10.02 -5.78
C SER A 56 -10.07 10.07 -7.21
N GLY A 57 -10.27 8.99 -7.96
CA GLY A 57 -9.83 8.85 -9.36
C GLY A 57 -8.58 7.97 -9.54
N ASP A 58 -7.79 7.72 -8.49
CA ASP A 58 -6.68 6.78 -8.57
C ASP A 58 -7.19 5.33 -8.67
N VAL A 59 -6.62 4.56 -9.59
CA VAL A 59 -6.92 3.14 -9.78
C VAL A 59 -5.63 2.35 -9.77
N LEU A 60 -5.54 1.34 -8.90
CA LEU A 60 -4.39 0.44 -8.85
C LEU A 60 -4.50 -0.62 -9.94
N ALA A 61 -3.50 -0.71 -10.82
CA ALA A 61 -3.50 -1.67 -11.92
C ALA A 61 -2.84 -3.00 -11.54
N ALA A 62 -3.30 -4.10 -12.14
CA ALA A 62 -2.69 -5.41 -11.93
C ALA A 62 -1.21 -5.40 -12.33
N GLY A 63 -0.34 -5.95 -11.47
CA GLY A 63 1.12 -5.94 -11.69
C GLY A 63 1.83 -4.63 -11.38
N GLU A 64 1.13 -3.57 -10.97
CA GLU A 64 1.76 -2.32 -10.57
C GLU A 64 2.68 -2.52 -9.35
N PRO A 65 3.90 -1.95 -9.35
CA PRO A 65 4.80 -2.06 -8.21
C PRO A 65 4.22 -1.30 -7.01
N ILE A 66 4.18 -1.98 -5.87
CA ILE A 66 3.61 -1.45 -4.64
C ILE A 66 4.53 -1.68 -3.45
N ASN A 67 4.40 -0.80 -2.47
CA ASN A 67 4.83 -1.04 -1.10
C ASN A 67 3.60 -1.19 -0.20
N VAL A 68 3.62 -2.14 0.73
CA VAL A 68 2.51 -2.40 1.64
C VAL A 68 3.00 -2.25 3.07
N THR A 69 2.35 -1.36 3.81
CA THR A 69 2.66 -1.10 5.21
C THR A 69 1.42 -1.36 6.05
N PRO A 70 1.50 -2.17 7.10
CA PRO A 70 0.40 -2.33 8.05
C PRO A 70 0.14 -1.01 8.80
N ALA A 71 -1.13 -0.71 9.09
CA ALA A 71 -1.51 0.51 9.81
C ALA A 71 -1.21 0.45 11.32
N ALA A 72 -0.89 -0.73 11.84
CA ALA A 72 -0.47 -0.99 13.21
C ALA A 72 0.68 -2.00 13.20
N ASP A 73 1.38 -2.13 14.33
CA ASP A 73 2.46 -3.11 14.44
C ASP A 73 1.93 -4.54 14.21
N LEU A 74 2.69 -5.33 13.45
CA LEU A 74 2.40 -6.75 13.28
C LEU A 74 2.66 -7.49 14.59
N PRO A 75 1.87 -8.51 14.93
CA PRO A 75 2.19 -9.43 16.01
C PRO A 75 3.61 -10.00 15.85
N ASN A 76 4.34 -10.11 16.95
CA ASN A 76 5.71 -10.60 16.91
C ASN A 76 5.77 -12.01 16.29
N GLY A 77 6.65 -12.21 15.31
CA GLY A 77 6.79 -13.46 14.58
C GLY A 77 5.91 -13.58 13.32
N LEU A 78 5.03 -12.61 13.02
CA LEU A 78 4.34 -12.51 11.73
C LEU A 78 5.07 -11.52 10.83
N ASN A 79 5.39 -11.95 9.61
CA ASN A 79 6.05 -11.11 8.60
C ASN A 79 5.28 -11.11 7.29
N ILE A 80 5.33 -9.99 6.57
CA ILE A 80 4.90 -9.89 5.18
C ILE A 80 6.08 -10.30 4.30
N ALA A 81 5.98 -11.46 3.65
CA ALA A 81 7.04 -11.99 2.81
C ALA A 81 7.08 -11.31 1.43
N TRP A 82 5.91 -10.98 0.89
CA TRP A 82 5.76 -10.29 -0.38
C TRP A 82 4.37 -9.66 -0.50
N ALA A 83 4.24 -8.70 -1.40
CA ALA A 83 2.96 -8.11 -1.78
C ALA A 83 2.92 -7.90 -3.29
N ARG A 84 1.74 -8.07 -3.90
CA ARG A 84 1.53 -7.76 -5.32
C ARG A 84 0.09 -7.39 -5.61
N VAL A 85 -0.13 -6.62 -6.67
CA VAL A 85 -1.46 -6.33 -7.20
C VAL A 85 -1.90 -7.48 -8.09
N VAL A 86 -3.03 -8.12 -7.77
CA VAL A 86 -3.55 -9.29 -8.49
C VAL A 86 -4.67 -8.96 -9.47
N ALA A 87 -5.40 -7.87 -9.22
CA ALA A 87 -6.44 -7.33 -10.10
C ALA A 87 -6.62 -5.84 -9.79
N ALA A 88 -7.45 -5.15 -10.58
CA ALA A 88 -7.76 -3.74 -10.32
C ALA A 88 -8.22 -3.53 -8.88
N ASN A 89 -7.54 -2.64 -8.15
CA ASN A 89 -7.81 -2.36 -6.73
C ASN A 89 -7.81 -3.61 -5.80
N GLN A 90 -7.11 -4.69 -6.18
CA GLN A 90 -6.93 -5.86 -5.33
C GLN A 90 -5.45 -6.18 -5.10
N VAL A 91 -5.09 -6.30 -3.84
CA VAL A 91 -3.74 -6.63 -3.40
C VAL A 91 -3.76 -8.00 -2.72
N ARG A 92 -2.75 -8.81 -3.05
CA ARG A 92 -2.46 -10.05 -2.34
C ARG A 92 -1.14 -9.91 -1.60
N ILE A 93 -1.15 -10.28 -0.33
CA ILE A 93 0.04 -10.37 0.51
C ILE A 93 0.34 -11.83 0.84
N GLY A 94 1.62 -12.18 0.80
CA GLY A 94 2.14 -13.42 1.35
C GLY A 94 2.62 -13.18 2.79
N LEU A 95 2.22 -14.08 3.68
CA LEU A 95 2.50 -14.02 5.10
C LEU A 95 3.31 -15.24 5.51
N THR A 96 4.29 -15.05 6.38
CA THR A 96 5.03 -16.12 7.05
C THR A 96 4.96 -15.89 8.55
N THR A 97 4.64 -16.93 9.32
CA THR A 97 4.53 -16.84 10.78
C THR A 97 5.41 -17.85 11.48
N THR A 98 6.04 -17.45 12.58
CA THR A 98 6.67 -18.37 13.56
C THR A 98 5.82 -18.52 14.83
N ILE A 99 4.60 -17.96 14.83
CA ILE A 99 3.63 -18.04 15.92
C ILE A 99 2.30 -18.62 15.44
N ALA A 100 1.50 -19.13 16.38
CA ALA A 100 0.09 -19.37 16.10
C ALA A 100 -0.64 -18.02 16.01
N LEU A 101 -1.44 -17.84 14.96
CA LEU A 101 -2.23 -16.63 14.73
C LEU A 101 -3.71 -16.98 14.83
N THR A 102 -4.48 -16.20 15.59
CA THR A 102 -5.94 -16.23 15.52
C THR A 102 -6.42 -15.42 14.33
N LEU A 103 -7.59 -15.76 13.80
CA LEU A 103 -8.21 -14.98 12.73
C LEU A 103 -8.37 -13.52 13.19
N SER A 104 -7.84 -12.58 12.41
CA SER A 104 -7.86 -11.16 12.75
C SER A 104 -8.02 -10.31 11.48
N THR A 105 -8.53 -9.10 11.62
CA THR A 105 -8.58 -8.12 10.54
C THR A 105 -7.54 -7.05 10.76
N MET A 106 -6.84 -6.66 9.69
CA MET A 106 -5.81 -5.65 9.74
C MET A 106 -5.96 -4.68 8.57
N THR A 107 -5.82 -3.39 8.87
CA THR A 107 -5.77 -2.34 7.85
C THR A 107 -4.35 -2.21 7.32
N PHE A 108 -4.24 -2.07 6.00
CA PHE A 108 -2.99 -1.88 5.28
C PHE A 108 -3.07 -0.59 4.45
N THR A 109 -1.96 0.12 4.43
CA THR A 109 -1.71 1.22 3.49
C THR A 109 -0.86 0.67 2.36
N VAL A 110 -1.30 0.90 1.13
CA VAL A 110 -0.62 0.48 -0.09
C VAL A 110 -0.20 1.72 -0.84
N VAL A 111 1.09 1.79 -1.20
CA VAL A 111 1.67 2.91 -1.93
C VAL A 111 2.16 2.39 -3.26
N ALA A 112 1.55 2.85 -4.35
CA ALA A 112 2.03 2.59 -5.70
C ALA A 112 3.01 3.68 -6.12
N ALA A 113 4.21 3.29 -6.52
CA ALA A 113 5.22 4.22 -7.03
C ALA A 113 4.90 4.57 -8.48
N ARG A 114 4.60 5.85 -8.75
CA ARG A 114 4.24 6.39 -10.08
C ARG A 114 5.14 7.55 -10.45
#